data_AF-A0A929W511-F1
#
_entry.id   AF-A0A929W511-F1
#
_cell.length_a   1.000
_cell.length_b   1.000
_cell.length_c   1.000
_cell.angle_alpha   90.00
_cell.angle_beta   90.00
_cell.angle_gamma   90.00
#
_symmetry.space_group_name_H-M   'P 1'
#
loop_
_entity.id
_entity.type
_entity.pdbx_description
1 polymer ?
#
loop_
_entity_poly.entity_id
_entity_poly.type
_entity_poly.pdbx_seq_one_letter_code
_entity_poly.pdbx_strand_id
1 'polypeptide(L)'
;MHSYLKTSLLVVASATALLTACSPRTQATIGDDLLSFVDPFIGTGEHGHTFPGATRPNALVQFSPDTHLIGWDASSGYHDSDSVIHAFSLTHLSGTGIGDLGDVALLPFSGQDSLRPIATFDKATEVASPGYYAVQLKNFGVKAELTSTDRVGFLRASYTDSTDRKLLLDLGHILQPNWGHKVMGNDFHFVNDSTLQGTYYTKGWAEHHQLSYTIRLA
;
A
#
# COMPACT_ATOMS: atom_id res chain seq x y z
N MET A 1 -30.99 1.22 76.61
CA MET A 1 -31.79 1.13 75.36
C MET A 1 -31.53 2.30 74.38
N HIS A 2 -30.32 2.88 74.33
CA HIS A 2 -30.00 4.06 73.49
C HIS A 2 -28.68 3.91 72.70
N SER A 3 -28.00 2.76 72.81
CA SER A 3 -26.69 2.53 72.17
C SER A 3 -26.78 1.77 70.84
N TYR A 4 -27.78 0.90 70.65
CA TYR A 4 -27.93 0.09 69.43
C TYR A 4 -28.52 0.84 68.24
N LEU A 5 -29.17 2.00 68.46
CA LEU A 5 -29.83 2.75 67.38
C LEU A 5 -28.84 3.60 66.56
N LYS A 6 -27.67 3.95 67.14
CA LYS A 6 -26.63 4.74 66.44
C LYS A 6 -25.77 3.88 65.51
N THR A 7 -25.61 2.59 65.81
CA THR A 7 -24.80 1.66 65.01
C THR A 7 -25.51 1.24 63.73
N SER A 8 -26.84 1.11 63.73
CA SER A 8 -27.62 0.79 62.52
C SER A 8 -27.70 1.93 61.50
N LEU A 9 -27.59 3.19 61.93
CA LEU A 9 -27.67 4.34 61.02
C LEU A 9 -26.38 4.55 60.19
N LEU A 10 -25.22 4.15 60.74
CA LEU A 10 -23.91 4.24 60.06
C LEU A 10 -23.68 3.17 59.00
N VAL A 11 -24.29 1.99 59.15
CA VAL A 11 -24.18 0.89 58.16
C VAL A 11 -25.05 1.17 56.92
N VAL A 12 -26.22 1.80 57.10
CA VAL A 12 -27.10 2.17 55.98
C VAL A 12 -26.52 3.32 55.15
N ALA A 13 -25.84 4.29 55.80
CA ALA A 13 -25.18 5.40 55.10
C ALA A 13 -23.93 4.99 54.29
N SER A 14 -23.24 3.91 54.68
CA SER A 14 -22.12 3.37 53.90
C SER A 14 -22.58 2.50 52.72
N ALA A 15 -23.76 1.89 52.80
CA ALA A 15 -24.30 1.06 51.73
C ALA A 15 -24.87 1.89 50.55
N THR A 16 -25.37 3.10 50.80
CA THR A 16 -25.83 4.01 49.74
C THR A 16 -24.69 4.71 48.99
N ALA A 17 -23.53 4.89 49.62
CA ALA A 17 -22.34 5.46 48.96
C ALA A 17 -21.62 4.48 48.01
N LEU A 18 -21.86 3.16 48.15
CA LEU A 18 -21.30 2.13 47.27
C LEU A 18 -22.10 1.94 45.97
N LEU A 19 -23.35 2.39 45.91
CA LEU A 19 -24.20 2.26 44.71
C LEU A 19 -23.99 3.39 43.70
N THR A 20 -23.40 4.52 44.10
CA THR A 20 -23.06 5.63 43.19
C THR A 20 -21.71 5.47 42.47
N ALA A 21 -20.94 4.43 42.80
CA ALA A 21 -19.68 4.12 42.11
C ALA A 21 -19.86 3.34 40.79
N CYS A 22 -21.09 2.87 40.52
CA CYS A 22 -21.47 2.22 39.26
C CYS A 22 -22.21 3.19 38.33
N SER A 23 -21.70 4.42 38.17
CA SER A 23 -21.99 5.12 36.92
C SER A 23 -21.32 4.34 35.80
N PRO A 24 -22.01 3.91 34.74
CA PRO A 24 -21.33 3.39 33.57
C PRO A 24 -20.33 4.45 33.16
N ARG A 25 -19.04 4.13 33.25
CA ARG A 25 -18.00 4.96 32.65
C ARG A 25 -18.41 5.01 31.20
N THR A 26 -18.93 6.16 30.75
CA THR A 26 -19.03 6.49 29.35
C THR A 26 -17.59 6.33 28.88
N GLN A 27 -17.27 5.15 28.32
CA GLN A 27 -16.08 5.04 27.50
C GLN A 27 -16.28 6.17 26.51
N ALA A 28 -15.37 7.13 26.54
CA ALA A 28 -15.19 7.98 25.38
C ALA A 28 -15.08 6.98 24.23
N THR A 29 -16.14 6.86 23.43
CA THR A 29 -16.02 6.36 22.08
C THR A 29 -14.86 7.17 21.54
N ILE A 30 -13.75 6.52 21.20
CA ILE A 30 -12.75 7.18 20.36
C ILE A 30 -13.55 7.54 19.12
N GLY A 31 -14.03 8.80 19.10
CA GLY A 31 -15.09 9.30 18.23
C GLY A 31 -14.54 9.78 16.91
N ASP A 32 -13.24 9.67 16.73
CA ASP A 32 -12.52 10.03 15.52
C ASP A 32 -12.07 8.74 14.85
N ASP A 33 -12.36 8.61 13.56
CA ASP A 33 -11.75 7.59 12.72
C ASP A 33 -10.24 7.80 12.74
N LEU A 34 -9.53 7.02 13.56
CA LEU A 34 -8.09 7.20 13.79
C LEU A 34 -7.28 7.09 12.49
N LEU A 35 -7.79 6.39 11.49
CA LEU A 35 -7.14 6.26 10.19
C LEU A 35 -7.15 7.57 9.40
N SER A 36 -8.07 8.49 9.70
CA SER A 36 -8.14 9.81 9.06
C SER A 36 -6.97 10.73 9.40
N PHE A 37 -6.20 10.42 10.46
CA PHE A 37 -4.99 11.16 10.82
C PHE A 37 -3.74 10.68 10.06
N VAL A 38 -3.83 9.55 9.36
CA VAL A 38 -2.69 8.99 8.63
C VAL A 38 -2.64 9.59 7.23
N ASP A 39 -1.54 10.25 6.91
CA ASP A 39 -1.21 10.71 5.57
C ASP A 39 -0.03 9.91 5.01
N PRO A 40 -0.27 8.96 4.07
CA PRO A 40 0.78 8.17 3.45
C PRO A 40 1.79 8.94 2.61
N PHE A 41 1.52 10.21 2.25
CA PHE A 41 2.47 11.04 1.51
C PHE A 41 3.55 11.67 2.40
N ILE A 42 3.40 11.62 3.73
CA ILE A 42 4.45 12.10 4.63
C ILE A 42 5.68 11.21 4.50
N GLY A 43 6.81 11.83 4.10
CA GLY A 43 8.09 11.15 3.90
C GLY A 43 8.33 10.62 2.48
N THR A 44 7.40 10.84 1.54
CA THR A 44 7.55 10.36 0.16
C THR A 44 8.36 11.31 -0.75
N GLY A 45 8.68 12.51 -0.26
CA GLY A 45 9.58 13.46 -0.92
C GLY A 45 10.83 13.71 -0.08
N GLU A 46 11.70 14.57 -0.60
CA GLU A 46 13.02 14.84 0.01
C GLU A 46 13.75 13.50 0.24
N HIS A 47 14.20 13.22 1.47
CA HIS A 47 15.02 12.04 1.77
C HIS A 47 14.35 11.06 2.75
N GLY A 48 13.01 11.07 2.79
CA GLY A 48 12.26 10.17 3.67
C GLY A 48 12.17 8.74 3.15
N HIS A 49 12.06 8.58 1.83
CA HIS A 49 11.96 7.29 1.12
C HIS A 49 10.83 6.40 1.64
N THR A 50 9.67 6.96 1.96
CA THR A 50 8.45 6.16 2.16
C THR A 50 7.72 5.97 0.83
N PHE A 51 6.65 5.18 0.83
CA PHE A 51 5.80 4.99 -0.34
C PHE A 51 4.32 5.20 0.05
N PRO A 52 3.48 5.74 -0.86
CA PRO A 52 2.07 6.02 -0.56
C PRO A 52 1.13 4.82 -0.82
N GLY A 53 1.66 3.73 -1.36
CA GLY A 53 0.90 2.55 -1.77
C GLY A 53 0.15 1.82 -0.66
N ALA A 54 -0.76 0.95 -1.07
CA ALA A 54 -1.63 0.21 -0.19
C ALA A 54 -0.92 -0.97 0.48
N THR A 55 -0.85 -0.95 1.81
CA THR A 55 -0.36 -2.08 2.63
C THR A 55 -1.17 -2.25 3.91
N ARG A 56 -1.05 -3.43 4.53
CA ARG A 56 -1.54 -3.71 5.89
C ARG A 56 -0.38 -3.79 6.87
N PRO A 57 -0.61 -3.62 8.18
CA PRO A 57 0.45 -3.77 9.19
C PRO A 57 1.19 -5.11 9.04
N ASN A 58 2.50 -5.04 8.78
CA ASN A 58 3.40 -6.20 8.61
C ASN A 58 3.06 -7.13 7.43
N ALA A 59 2.37 -6.62 6.39
CA ALA A 59 2.06 -7.39 5.20
C ALA A 59 3.30 -7.68 4.35
N LEU A 60 3.26 -8.79 3.62
CA LEU A 60 4.20 -9.11 2.54
C LEU A 60 4.02 -8.18 1.34
N VAL A 61 2.78 -7.74 1.08
CA VAL A 61 2.46 -6.87 -0.06
C VAL A 61 2.47 -5.41 0.36
N GLN A 62 3.22 -4.62 -0.39
CA GLN A 62 3.21 -3.15 -0.38
C GLN A 62 2.90 -2.69 -1.80
N PHE A 63 1.61 -2.62 -2.17
CA PHE A 63 1.23 -2.35 -3.57
C PHE A 63 1.25 -0.86 -3.84
N SER A 64 2.29 -0.36 -4.52
CA SER A 64 2.58 1.07 -4.66
C SER A 64 2.94 1.46 -6.10
N PRO A 65 2.73 2.73 -6.51
CA PRO A 65 3.33 3.30 -7.72
C PRO A 65 4.86 3.37 -7.65
N ASP A 66 5.48 3.08 -8.79
CA ASP A 66 6.90 3.28 -9.06
C ASP A 66 7.09 4.51 -9.96
N THR A 67 7.50 5.64 -9.39
CA THR A 67 7.77 6.90 -10.12
C THR A 67 9.26 7.16 -10.31
N HIS A 68 10.09 6.68 -9.37
CA HIS A 68 11.51 6.96 -9.31
C HIS A 68 12.31 5.66 -9.29
N LEU A 69 13.14 5.43 -10.30
CA LEU A 69 13.87 4.16 -10.45
C LEU A 69 15.37 4.28 -10.22
N ILE A 70 15.95 5.48 -10.33
CA ILE A 70 17.39 5.66 -10.48
C ILE A 70 17.96 6.45 -9.31
N GLY A 71 19.05 5.95 -8.73
CA GLY A 71 19.77 6.68 -7.68
C GLY A 71 19.17 6.53 -6.29
N TRP A 72 19.72 7.28 -5.34
CA TRP A 72 19.47 7.10 -3.91
C TRP A 72 18.01 7.31 -3.50
N ASP A 73 17.37 8.34 -4.04
CA ASP A 73 15.98 8.68 -3.72
C ASP A 73 14.96 7.67 -4.29
N ALA A 74 15.39 6.72 -5.14
CA ALA A 74 14.55 5.62 -5.64
C ALA A 74 14.39 4.46 -4.63
N SER A 75 14.84 4.60 -3.38
CA SER A 75 14.92 3.49 -2.43
C SER A 75 13.55 2.83 -2.13
N SER A 76 12.47 3.60 -2.20
CA SER A 76 11.09 3.11 -2.05
C SER A 76 10.31 3.03 -3.36
N GLY A 77 10.93 3.34 -4.50
CA GLY A 77 10.28 3.36 -5.82
C GLY A 77 9.43 4.60 -6.12
N TYR A 78 9.12 5.42 -5.12
CA TYR A 78 8.29 6.61 -5.27
C TYR A 78 9.01 7.86 -4.79
N HIS A 79 8.86 8.97 -5.54
CA HIS A 79 9.30 10.29 -5.11
C HIS A 79 8.25 11.36 -5.43
N ASP A 80 7.92 12.21 -4.47
CA ASP A 80 6.79 13.14 -4.59
C ASP A 80 6.95 14.21 -5.68
N SER A 81 8.19 14.56 -6.07
CA SER A 81 8.42 15.52 -7.16
C SER A 81 8.08 14.98 -8.55
N ASP A 82 7.90 13.66 -8.69
CA ASP A 82 7.73 13.03 -10.00
C ASP A 82 6.29 13.14 -10.51
N SER A 83 6.17 13.12 -11.83
CA SER A 83 4.88 13.25 -12.55
C SER A 83 4.62 12.11 -13.54
N VAL A 84 5.44 11.06 -13.45
CA VAL A 84 5.33 9.85 -14.27
C VAL A 84 5.26 8.62 -13.38
N ILE A 85 4.53 7.61 -13.83
CA ILE A 85 4.47 6.28 -13.21
C ILE A 85 4.98 5.27 -14.24
N HIS A 86 6.00 4.51 -13.85
CA HIS A 86 6.58 3.44 -14.65
C HIS A 86 5.78 2.15 -14.50
N ALA A 87 5.34 1.82 -13.28
CA ALA A 87 4.50 0.68 -12.97
C ALA A 87 3.86 0.83 -11.58
N PHE A 88 3.04 -0.16 -11.21
CA PHE A 88 2.67 -0.44 -9.84
C PHE A 88 3.22 -1.81 -9.48
N SER A 89 4.11 -1.91 -8.49
CA SER A 89 4.73 -3.17 -8.06
C SER A 89 4.26 -3.60 -6.66
N LEU A 90 4.47 -4.87 -6.31
CA LEU A 90 3.86 -5.48 -5.12
C LEU A 90 4.72 -5.41 -3.86
N THR A 91 5.98 -4.99 -3.96
CA THR A 91 6.97 -5.13 -2.88
C THR A 91 7.89 -3.91 -2.82
N HIS A 92 8.00 -3.30 -1.64
CA HIS A 92 8.75 -2.07 -1.42
C HIS A 92 9.39 -2.04 -0.04
N LEU A 93 10.49 -1.29 0.09
CA LEU A 93 11.12 -0.96 1.36
C LEU A 93 10.75 0.48 1.74
N SER A 94 10.49 0.72 3.03
CA SER A 94 10.11 2.03 3.55
C SER A 94 11.22 2.61 4.43
N GLY A 95 11.72 3.78 4.07
CA GLY A 95 12.69 4.56 4.84
C GLY A 95 14.13 4.05 4.76
N THR A 96 14.46 3.22 3.77
CA THR A 96 15.82 2.69 3.60
C THR A 96 16.71 3.67 2.84
N GLY A 97 18.03 3.55 3.00
CA GLY A 97 19.03 4.30 2.23
C GLY A 97 19.57 3.57 1.00
N ILE A 98 19.06 2.36 0.74
CA ILE A 98 19.34 1.52 -0.42
C ILE A 98 18.02 0.81 -0.77
N GLY A 99 17.69 0.80 -2.05
CA GLY A 99 16.55 0.11 -2.62
C GLY A 99 16.87 -1.33 -3.01
N ASP A 100 15.82 -2.12 -3.07
CA ASP A 100 15.74 -3.47 -3.64
C ASP A 100 14.25 -3.65 -4.03
N LEU A 101 13.82 -4.84 -4.43
CA LEU A 101 12.41 -5.13 -4.73
C LEU A 101 11.86 -4.31 -5.93
N GLY A 102 10.58 -3.93 -5.91
CA GLY A 102 9.84 -3.52 -7.12
C GLY A 102 9.32 -4.71 -7.93
N ASP A 103 9.12 -5.87 -7.28
CA ASP A 103 8.73 -7.10 -7.95
C ASP A 103 7.27 -7.07 -8.43
N VAL A 104 7.00 -7.78 -9.53
CA VAL A 104 5.66 -7.95 -10.12
C VAL A 104 5.04 -6.60 -10.49
N ALA A 105 5.67 -5.94 -11.46
CA ALA A 105 5.29 -4.61 -11.92
C ALA A 105 4.16 -4.67 -12.96
N LEU A 106 3.06 -3.97 -12.67
CA LEU A 106 1.85 -3.92 -13.49
C LEU A 106 1.55 -2.48 -13.93
N LEU A 107 1.18 -2.26 -15.19
CA LEU A 107 0.73 -0.95 -15.65
C LEU A 107 -0.51 -1.10 -16.56
N PRO A 108 -1.70 -0.64 -16.13
CA PRO A 108 -2.87 -0.60 -17.01
C PRO A 108 -2.79 0.60 -17.96
N PHE A 109 -3.08 0.40 -19.25
CA PHE A 109 -2.97 1.46 -20.27
C PHE A 109 -3.94 1.26 -21.44
N SER A 110 -4.15 2.31 -22.24
CA SER A 110 -5.07 2.35 -23.39
C SER A 110 -4.55 3.34 -24.43
N GLY A 111 -4.96 3.18 -25.69
CA GLY A 111 -4.75 4.15 -26.78
C GLY A 111 -3.31 4.28 -27.28
N GLN A 112 -2.37 3.55 -26.71
CA GLN A 112 -0.98 3.49 -27.16
C GLN A 112 -0.61 2.07 -27.59
N ASP A 113 0.19 1.98 -28.66
CA ASP A 113 0.88 0.77 -29.07
C ASP A 113 2.37 0.95 -28.78
N SER A 114 2.71 0.76 -27.50
CA SER A 114 4.09 0.83 -27.00
C SER A 114 4.38 -0.44 -26.22
N LEU A 115 5.59 -0.98 -26.38
CA LEU A 115 6.08 -2.09 -25.57
C LEU A 115 6.55 -1.62 -24.18
N ARG A 116 6.75 -0.31 -24.00
CA ARG A 116 7.15 0.32 -22.73
C ARG A 116 6.35 1.61 -22.52
N PRO A 117 5.03 1.50 -22.31
CA PRO A 117 4.20 2.66 -21.95
C PRO A 117 4.69 3.26 -20.63
N ILE A 118 4.61 4.59 -20.52
CA ILE A 118 4.84 5.32 -19.27
C ILE A 118 3.59 6.15 -19.01
N ALA A 119 3.01 6.05 -17.82
CA ALA A 119 1.87 6.86 -17.45
C ALA A 119 2.31 8.24 -16.99
N THR A 120 1.51 9.26 -17.31
CA THR A 120 1.61 10.58 -16.69
C THR A 120 0.43 10.78 -15.75
N PHE A 121 0.61 11.53 -14.67
CA PHE A 121 -0.46 11.82 -13.71
C PHE A 121 -0.31 13.23 -13.14
N ASP A 122 -1.41 13.75 -12.58
CA ASP A 122 -1.40 15.00 -11.82
C ASP A 122 -1.61 14.67 -10.34
N LYS A 123 -0.81 15.28 -9.45
CA LYS A 123 -0.88 15.09 -7.99
C LYS A 123 -2.27 15.35 -7.41
N ALA A 124 -3.03 16.27 -8.01
CA ALA A 124 -4.40 16.57 -7.61
C ALA A 124 -5.39 15.40 -7.79
N THR A 125 -5.01 14.37 -8.57
CA THR A 125 -5.82 13.15 -8.78
C THR A 125 -5.34 11.97 -7.94
N GLU A 126 -4.22 12.15 -7.23
CA GLU A 126 -3.59 11.14 -6.42
C GLU A 126 -4.19 11.17 -5.00
N VAL A 127 -4.61 10.02 -4.50
CA VAL A 127 -5.20 9.88 -3.17
C VAL A 127 -4.65 8.62 -2.50
N ALA A 128 -4.35 8.72 -1.22
CA ALA A 128 -3.87 7.61 -0.41
C ALA A 128 -4.47 7.66 0.99
N SER A 129 -4.72 6.48 1.57
CA SER A 129 -5.12 6.29 2.95
C SER A 129 -4.68 4.90 3.42
N PRO A 130 -4.73 4.57 4.72
CA PRO A 130 -4.33 3.24 5.19
C PRO A 130 -5.02 2.09 4.42
N GLY A 131 -4.21 1.31 3.68
CA GLY A 131 -4.69 0.17 2.89
C GLY A 131 -5.30 0.53 1.52
N TYR A 132 -5.18 1.78 1.05
CA TYR A 132 -5.74 2.20 -0.23
C TYR A 132 -4.89 3.28 -0.92
N TYR A 133 -4.73 3.16 -2.24
CA TYR A 133 -4.12 4.18 -3.09
C TYR A 133 -4.92 4.28 -4.39
N ALA A 134 -5.03 5.48 -4.97
CA ALA A 134 -5.57 5.64 -6.31
C ALA A 134 -5.01 6.87 -7.04
N VAL A 135 -4.98 6.79 -8.36
CA VAL A 135 -4.50 7.88 -9.23
C VAL A 135 -5.14 7.81 -10.62
N GLN A 136 -5.23 8.95 -11.29
CA GLN A 136 -5.62 9.03 -12.69
C GLN A 136 -4.38 9.01 -13.60
N LEU A 137 -4.25 7.97 -14.42
CA LEU A 137 -3.28 7.90 -15.51
C LEU A 137 -3.80 8.73 -16.67
N LYS A 138 -3.35 9.98 -16.74
CA LYS A 138 -3.90 11.05 -17.57
C LYS A 138 -3.82 10.74 -19.06
N ASN A 139 -2.65 10.34 -19.52
CA ASN A 139 -2.39 10.03 -20.93
C ASN A 139 -3.09 8.74 -21.42
N PHE A 140 -3.49 7.86 -20.51
CA PHE A 140 -4.20 6.62 -20.86
C PHE A 140 -5.72 6.71 -20.64
N GLY A 141 -6.21 7.73 -19.94
CA GLY A 141 -7.63 7.78 -19.55
C GLY A 141 -8.02 6.61 -18.65
N VAL A 142 -7.11 6.16 -17.78
CA VAL A 142 -7.29 5.01 -16.87
C VAL A 142 -7.19 5.46 -15.42
N LYS A 143 -8.19 5.16 -14.60
CA LYS A 143 -8.09 5.29 -13.14
C LYS A 143 -7.57 3.98 -12.56
N ALA A 144 -6.46 4.03 -11.84
CA ALA A 144 -5.90 2.89 -11.11
C ALA A 144 -6.21 3.02 -9.62
N GLU A 145 -6.67 1.94 -9.00
CA GLU A 145 -6.98 1.85 -7.57
C GLU A 145 -6.34 0.57 -7.01
N LEU A 146 -5.62 0.70 -5.90
CA LEU A 146 -4.84 -0.36 -5.26
C LEU A 146 -5.35 -0.62 -3.85
N THR A 147 -5.43 -1.88 -3.47
CA THR A 147 -5.58 -2.30 -2.06
C THR A 147 -4.87 -3.62 -1.83
N SER A 148 -4.72 -4.04 -0.57
CA SER A 148 -4.02 -5.28 -0.23
C SER A 148 -4.58 -6.02 0.98
N THR A 149 -4.39 -7.34 0.96
CA THR A 149 -4.33 -8.19 2.16
C THR A 149 -2.88 -8.39 2.57
N ASP A 150 -2.64 -9.23 3.57
CA ASP A 150 -1.29 -9.55 4.03
C ASP A 150 -0.39 -10.15 2.93
N ARG A 151 -0.95 -10.80 1.89
CA ARG A 151 -0.18 -11.50 0.83
C ARG A 151 -0.76 -11.37 -0.59
N VAL A 152 -1.78 -10.53 -0.78
CA VAL A 152 -2.46 -10.37 -2.08
C VAL A 152 -2.70 -8.89 -2.33
N GLY A 153 -2.25 -8.38 -3.48
CA GLY A 153 -2.61 -7.05 -3.99
C GLY A 153 -3.80 -7.14 -4.93
N PHE A 154 -4.65 -6.11 -4.92
CA PHE A 154 -5.75 -5.94 -5.87
C PHE A 154 -5.55 -4.63 -6.63
N LEU A 155 -5.52 -4.71 -7.95
CA LEU A 155 -5.55 -3.56 -8.86
C LEU A 155 -6.91 -3.52 -9.54
N ARG A 156 -7.63 -2.40 -9.37
CA ARG A 156 -8.81 -2.08 -10.18
C ARG A 156 -8.44 -0.98 -11.16
N ALA A 157 -8.56 -1.28 -12.45
CA ALA A 157 -8.32 -0.32 -13.53
C ALA A 157 -9.65 0.01 -14.22
N SER A 158 -10.05 1.29 -14.16
CA SER A 158 -11.25 1.78 -14.84
C SER A 158 -10.84 2.56 -16.09
N TYR A 159 -11.19 2.04 -17.27
CA TYR A 159 -10.80 2.59 -18.56
C TYR A 159 -11.91 3.47 -19.12
N THR A 160 -11.57 4.67 -19.58
CA THR A 160 -12.52 5.55 -20.28
C THR A 160 -12.88 4.96 -21.65
N ASP A 161 -11.90 4.43 -22.38
CA ASP A 161 -12.12 3.61 -23.57
C ASP A 161 -12.23 2.14 -23.17
N SER A 162 -13.44 1.59 -23.22
CA SER A 162 -13.71 0.19 -22.88
C SER A 162 -13.26 -0.81 -23.94
N THR A 163 -12.86 -0.35 -25.14
CA THR A 163 -12.52 -1.20 -26.28
C THR A 163 -11.03 -1.53 -26.39
N ASP A 164 -10.15 -0.69 -25.83
CA ASP A 164 -8.69 -0.90 -25.84
C ASP A 164 -8.10 -1.07 -24.42
N ARG A 165 -8.53 -2.12 -23.73
CA ARG A 165 -8.03 -2.44 -22.37
C ARG A 165 -6.75 -3.26 -22.46
N LYS A 166 -5.63 -2.66 -22.05
CA LYS A 166 -4.33 -3.34 -21.96
C LYS A 166 -3.78 -3.29 -20.55
N LEU A 167 -3.00 -4.32 -20.20
CA LEU A 167 -2.25 -4.42 -18.96
C LEU A 167 -0.84 -4.90 -19.31
N LEU A 168 0.16 -4.11 -18.95
CA LEU A 168 1.57 -4.50 -19.02
C LEU A 168 1.92 -5.27 -17.74
N LEU A 169 2.58 -6.42 -17.89
CA LEU A 169 3.39 -7.06 -16.86
C LEU A 169 4.86 -6.87 -17.25
N ASP A 170 5.58 -5.99 -16.55
CA ASP A 170 6.97 -5.68 -16.87
C ASP A 170 7.93 -6.60 -16.13
N LEU A 171 8.29 -7.70 -16.79
CA LEU A 171 9.24 -8.70 -16.30
C LEU A 171 10.67 -8.17 -16.07
N GLY A 172 11.01 -6.98 -16.60
CA GLY A 172 12.31 -6.35 -16.43
C GLY A 172 12.37 -5.29 -15.33
N HIS A 173 11.23 -4.98 -14.70
CA HIS A 173 11.13 -3.92 -13.71
C HIS A 173 11.81 -4.30 -12.39
N ILE A 174 12.60 -3.36 -11.87
CA ILE A 174 13.24 -3.39 -10.55
C ILE A 174 13.56 -1.96 -10.10
N LEU A 175 13.64 -1.74 -8.79
CA LEU A 175 14.11 -0.47 -8.23
C LEU A 175 15.64 -0.41 -8.20
N GLN A 176 16.19 0.79 -8.43
CA GLN A 176 17.63 1.08 -8.36
C GLN A 176 18.53 0.15 -9.22
N PRO A 177 18.24 -0.10 -10.51
CA PRO A 177 19.08 -0.94 -11.36
C PRO A 177 20.51 -0.40 -11.54
N ASN A 178 20.71 0.91 -11.34
CA ASN A 178 22.03 1.55 -11.41
C ASN A 178 22.86 1.41 -10.12
N TRP A 179 22.33 0.82 -9.06
CA TRP A 179 23.02 0.62 -7.78
C TRP A 179 23.29 -0.87 -7.47
N GLY A 180 23.23 -1.71 -8.50
CA GLY A 180 23.62 -3.11 -8.41
C GLY A 180 22.46 -4.09 -8.29
N HIS A 181 21.22 -3.61 -8.13
CA HIS A 181 20.03 -4.45 -8.24
C HIS A 181 19.83 -4.90 -9.70
N LYS A 182 19.55 -6.19 -9.91
CA LYS A 182 19.49 -6.83 -11.22
C LYS A 182 18.42 -7.91 -11.23
N VAL A 183 17.67 -7.97 -12.32
CA VAL A 183 16.90 -9.14 -12.71
C VAL A 183 17.86 -10.22 -13.19
N MET A 184 17.83 -11.38 -12.54
CA MET A 184 18.65 -12.54 -12.87
C MET A 184 17.89 -13.51 -13.77
N GLY A 185 16.57 -13.57 -13.63
CA GLY A 185 15.71 -14.40 -14.45
C GLY A 185 14.24 -14.22 -14.10
N ASN A 186 13.38 -14.67 -15.02
CA ASN A 186 11.95 -14.76 -14.82
C ASN A 186 11.45 -16.05 -15.45
N ASP A 187 10.70 -16.81 -14.68
CA ASP A 187 9.90 -17.91 -15.21
C ASP A 187 8.44 -17.51 -15.16
N PHE A 188 7.69 -17.70 -16.25
CA PHE A 188 6.24 -17.51 -16.25
C PHE A 188 5.55 -18.47 -17.20
N HIS A 189 4.28 -18.78 -16.89
CA HIS A 189 3.41 -19.55 -17.76
C HIS A 189 1.95 -19.16 -17.55
N PHE A 190 1.16 -19.28 -18.61
CA PHE A 190 -0.30 -19.18 -18.52
C PHE A 190 -0.86 -20.49 -17.99
N VAL A 191 -1.61 -20.42 -16.90
CA VAL A 191 -2.38 -21.55 -16.37
C VAL A 191 -3.67 -21.71 -17.16
N ASN A 192 -4.28 -20.59 -17.55
CA ASN A 192 -5.45 -20.49 -18.42
C ASN A 192 -5.58 -19.04 -18.93
N ASP A 193 -6.65 -18.74 -19.68
CA ASP A 193 -6.92 -17.45 -20.32
C ASP A 193 -7.02 -16.25 -19.36
N SER A 194 -7.14 -16.50 -18.05
CA SER A 194 -7.29 -15.45 -17.02
C SER A 194 -6.25 -15.53 -15.91
N THR A 195 -5.33 -16.51 -15.94
CA THR A 195 -4.41 -16.78 -14.83
C THR A 195 -3.00 -17.03 -15.33
N LEU A 196 -2.05 -16.28 -14.81
CA LEU A 196 -0.61 -16.43 -15.05
C LEU A 196 0.11 -16.68 -13.73
N GLN A 197 1.12 -17.54 -13.78
CA GLN A 197 1.99 -17.81 -12.65
C GLN A 197 3.44 -17.58 -13.06
N GLY A 198 4.25 -17.15 -12.10
CA GLY A 198 5.66 -16.96 -12.36
C GLY A 198 6.50 -16.84 -11.10
N THR A 199 7.81 -16.73 -11.30
CA THR A 199 8.79 -16.46 -10.26
C THR A 199 9.82 -15.47 -10.76
N TYR A 200 10.04 -14.41 -9.99
CA TYR A 200 11.14 -13.46 -10.16
C TYR A 200 12.36 -13.96 -9.42
N TYR A 201 13.52 -13.79 -10.07
CA TYR A 201 14.83 -13.99 -9.45
C TYR A 201 15.62 -12.69 -9.60
N THR A 202 15.97 -12.07 -8.49
CA THR A 202 16.79 -10.85 -8.50
C THR A 202 18.00 -11.00 -7.58
N LYS A 203 18.98 -10.13 -7.84
CA LYS A 203 20.18 -9.96 -7.03
C LYS A 203 20.40 -8.48 -6.83
N GLY A 204 20.57 -8.04 -5.60
CA GLY A 204 20.79 -6.65 -5.25
C GLY A 204 21.40 -6.53 -3.86
N TRP A 205 20.74 -5.78 -2.99
CA TRP A 205 21.09 -5.74 -1.59
C TRP A 205 20.86 -7.11 -0.95
N ALA A 206 19.75 -7.76 -1.28
CA ALA A 206 19.60 -9.20 -1.11
C ALA A 206 20.36 -9.93 -2.23
N GLU A 207 21.42 -10.66 -1.88
CA GLU A 207 22.27 -11.36 -2.85
C GLU A 207 21.50 -12.43 -3.64
N HIS A 208 20.50 -13.05 -3.00
CA HIS A 208 19.62 -14.07 -3.59
C HIS A 208 18.17 -13.81 -3.17
N HIS A 209 17.41 -13.14 -4.04
CA HIS A 209 15.99 -12.90 -3.84
C HIS A 209 15.16 -13.70 -4.84
N GLN A 210 14.08 -14.29 -4.35
CA GLN A 210 13.13 -15.05 -5.16
C GLN A 210 11.71 -14.76 -4.69
N LEU A 211 10.84 -14.39 -5.63
CA LEU A 211 9.42 -14.15 -5.36
C LEU A 211 8.54 -14.87 -6.38
N SER A 212 7.74 -15.83 -5.92
CA SER A 212 6.72 -16.49 -6.74
C SER A 212 5.39 -15.76 -6.64
N TYR A 213 4.68 -15.64 -7.76
CA TYR A 213 3.43 -14.90 -7.87
C TYR A 213 2.38 -15.63 -8.71
N THR A 214 1.12 -15.29 -8.48
CA THR A 214 -0.02 -15.65 -9.34
C THR A 214 -0.81 -14.39 -9.62
N ILE A 215 -1.01 -14.07 -10.90
CA ILE A 215 -1.88 -12.98 -11.35
C ILE A 215 -3.15 -13.60 -11.91
N ARG A 216 -4.30 -13.13 -11.43
CA ARG A 216 -5.61 -13.51 -11.95
C ARG A 216 -6.36 -12.26 -12.42
N LEU A 217 -6.79 -12.29 -13.67
CA LEU A 217 -7.68 -11.29 -14.26
C LEU A 217 -9.12 -11.69 -13.98
N ALA A 218 -9.97 -10.70 -13.66
CA ALA A 218 -11.38 -10.89 -13.32
C ALA A 218 -12.28 -10.02 -14.18
#